data_AF-A0AAQ3UXW1-F1
#
_entry.id   AF-A0AAQ3UXW1-F1
#
_cell.length_a   1.000
_cell.length_b   1.000
_cell.length_c   1.000
_cell.angle_alpha   90.00
_cell.angle_beta   90.00
_cell.angle_gamma   90.00
#
_symmetry.space_group_name_H-M   'P 1'
#
loop_
_entity.id
_entity.type
_entity.pdbx_description
1 polymer ?
#
loop_
_entity_poly.entity_id
_entity_poly.type
_entity_poly.pdbx_seq_one_letter_code
_entity_poly.pdbx_strand_id
1 'polypeptide(L)'
;MATASGGDGASAGPPADAAAAATATEAQAEPHGKGKRKGKEPALNTGETSSGAAGGANPFEAVAQQERRVKITGRIQDPLSHEVLQKSTVDQEAIEQERTRQHEELVALKNRKLDLKEMQMELQRERIRLQEKRREHRIMMLDLDKLSDMQREYFISMQMHIINKLHNSAGSKGGD
;
A
#
# COMPACT_ATOMS: atom_id res chain seq x y z
N MET A 1 78.71 -26.01 -3.41
CA MET A 1 77.38 -26.66 -3.39
C MET A 1 76.48 -25.78 -4.26
N ALA A 2 76.28 -25.98 -5.57
CA ALA A 2 75.71 -27.14 -6.31
C ALA A 2 74.38 -27.58 -5.69
N THR A 3 73.21 -27.63 -6.33
CA THR A 3 72.70 -27.41 -7.71
C THR A 3 71.16 -27.41 -7.65
N ALA A 4 70.50 -26.74 -8.62
CA ALA A 4 69.22 -27.05 -9.32
C ALA A 4 68.03 -27.68 -8.56
N SER A 5 66.79 -27.24 -8.72
CA SER A 5 65.86 -27.58 -9.83
C SER A 5 64.44 -27.40 -9.21
N GLY A 6 63.42 -26.76 -9.78
CA GLY A 6 62.85 -26.93 -11.12
C GLY A 6 61.52 -27.71 -11.02
N GLY A 7 60.45 -27.20 -11.65
CA GLY A 7 59.19 -27.92 -11.94
C GLY A 7 57.99 -27.43 -11.13
N ASP A 8 57.10 -26.61 -11.70
CA ASP A 8 55.89 -27.04 -12.46
C ASP A 8 54.86 -27.72 -11.55
N GLY A 9 53.61 -27.30 -11.44
CA GLY A 9 52.70 -26.86 -12.49
C GLY A 9 51.41 -27.68 -12.33
N ALA A 10 50.30 -27.12 -12.81
CA ALA A 10 48.93 -27.68 -12.85
C ALA A 10 48.10 -27.57 -11.55
N SER A 11 47.09 -26.70 -11.46
CA SER A 11 45.86 -26.63 -12.27
C SER A 11 45.02 -27.91 -12.18
N ALA A 12 44.12 -27.97 -11.20
CA ALA A 12 42.90 -28.76 -11.28
C ALA A 12 41.75 -27.91 -10.75
N GLY A 13 41.02 -27.29 -11.67
CA GLY A 13 39.80 -26.54 -11.39
C GLY A 13 38.66 -27.47 -10.92
N PRO A 14 37.65 -26.92 -10.24
CA PRO A 14 36.45 -27.67 -9.88
C PRO A 14 35.63 -28.03 -11.13
N PRO A 15 35.03 -29.23 -11.21
CA PRO A 15 34.15 -29.58 -12.31
C PRO A 15 32.86 -28.76 -12.26
N ALA A 16 32.59 -28.09 -13.38
CA ALA A 16 31.27 -27.61 -13.76
C ALA A 16 30.41 -28.77 -14.31
N ASP A 17 29.12 -28.51 -14.40
CA ASP A 17 28.08 -29.26 -15.10
C ASP A 17 27.31 -30.34 -14.32
N ALA A 18 26.13 -29.92 -13.83
CA ALA A 18 24.88 -30.59 -14.17
C ALA A 18 23.69 -29.65 -13.90
N ALA A 19 23.38 -28.82 -14.90
CA ALA A 19 22.08 -28.19 -15.03
C ALA A 19 21.12 -29.16 -15.75
N ALA A 20 20.03 -29.53 -15.10
CA ALA A 20 18.80 -30.01 -15.72
C ALA A 20 17.68 -29.11 -15.18
N ALA A 21 17.22 -28.11 -15.92
CA ALA A 21 16.22 -28.17 -17.00
C ALA A 21 14.84 -28.64 -16.51
N ALA A 22 13.92 -27.65 -16.44
CA ALA A 22 12.46 -27.69 -16.70
C ALA A 22 11.62 -28.76 -15.98
N THR A 23 10.55 -28.42 -15.28
CA THR A 23 9.34 -27.84 -15.88
C THR A 23 8.49 -27.11 -14.83
N ALA A 24 8.09 -25.88 -15.16
CA ALA A 24 6.97 -25.21 -14.53
C ALA A 24 5.69 -25.65 -15.27
N THR A 25 4.80 -26.34 -14.58
CA THR A 25 3.43 -26.57 -15.05
C THR A 25 2.55 -25.52 -14.41
N GLU A 26 2.26 -24.48 -15.18
CA GLU A 26 1.29 -23.43 -14.88
C GLU A 26 -0.13 -24.01 -15.03
N ALA A 27 -0.70 -24.49 -13.92
CA ALA A 27 -2.12 -24.82 -13.83
C ALA A 27 -2.86 -23.60 -13.27
N GLN A 28 -3.49 -22.84 -14.16
CA GLN A 28 -4.50 -21.84 -13.83
C GLN A 28 -5.68 -22.53 -13.13
N ALA A 29 -5.83 -22.30 -11.84
CA ALA A 29 -7.05 -22.57 -11.10
C ALA A 29 -7.88 -21.29 -11.00
N GLU A 30 -8.96 -21.20 -11.77
CA GLU A 30 -10.02 -20.23 -11.53
C GLU A 30 -10.92 -20.71 -10.37
N PRO A 31 -11.17 -19.88 -9.33
CA PRO A 31 -12.35 -20.06 -8.50
C PRO A 31 -13.44 -19.08 -8.93
N HIS A 32 -14.38 -19.59 -9.73
CA HIS A 32 -15.68 -19.01 -10.00
C HIS A 32 -16.54 -19.01 -8.71
N GLY A 33 -16.44 -17.95 -7.90
CA GLY A 33 -17.24 -17.75 -6.69
C GLY A 33 -18.47 -16.87 -6.93
N LYS A 34 -19.55 -17.41 -7.51
CA LYS A 34 -20.86 -16.74 -7.57
C LYS A 34 -21.63 -16.92 -6.25
N GLY A 35 -21.32 -16.08 -5.26
CA GLY A 35 -22.09 -16.00 -4.01
C GLY A 35 -23.21 -14.96 -4.08
N LYS A 36 -24.36 -15.27 -4.70
CA LYS A 36 -25.58 -14.48 -4.55
C LYS A 36 -26.30 -14.86 -3.24
N ARG A 37 -26.05 -14.13 -2.15
CA ARG A 37 -26.90 -14.17 -0.96
C ARG A 37 -28.03 -13.15 -1.11
N LYS A 38 -29.23 -13.65 -1.43
CA LYS A 38 -30.49 -12.91 -1.26
C LYS A 38 -30.82 -12.87 0.23
N GLY A 39 -30.42 -11.78 0.90
CA GLY A 39 -30.90 -11.41 2.22
C GLY A 39 -32.23 -10.68 2.08
N LYS A 40 -33.26 -11.25 2.72
CA LYS A 40 -34.66 -10.87 2.73
C LYS A 40 -34.87 -9.81 3.82
N GLU A 41 -35.06 -8.56 3.44
CA GLU A 41 -35.54 -7.53 4.39
C GLU A 41 -37.07 -7.63 4.53
N PRO A 42 -37.61 -7.68 5.76
CA PRO A 42 -39.05 -7.58 5.98
C PRO A 42 -39.50 -6.12 5.99
N ALA A 43 -40.58 -5.87 5.25
CA ALA A 43 -41.31 -4.61 5.17
C ALA A 43 -41.80 -4.15 6.55
N LEU A 44 -41.54 -2.87 6.88
CA LEU A 44 -42.23 -2.19 7.96
C LEU A 44 -43.40 -1.37 7.40
N ASN A 45 -44.53 -1.72 7.99
CA ASN A 45 -45.91 -1.31 7.78
C ASN A 45 -46.11 0.20 8.03
N THR A 46 -46.50 0.95 6.99
CA THR A 46 -47.12 2.27 7.12
C THR A 46 -48.63 2.08 7.21
N GLY A 47 -49.13 2.04 8.44
CA GLY A 47 -50.56 2.07 8.74
C GLY A 47 -50.96 3.46 9.20
N GLU A 48 -51.70 4.17 8.34
CA GLU A 48 -52.47 5.37 8.65
C GLU A 48 -53.62 5.05 9.62
N THR A 49 -53.91 5.98 10.53
CA THR A 49 -55.22 6.33 11.12
C THR A 49 -54.93 7.32 12.26
N SER A 50 -55.62 8.41 12.51
CA SER A 50 -56.82 9.00 11.92
C SER A 50 -56.86 10.47 12.36
N SER A 51 -57.33 11.34 11.46
CA SER A 51 -57.70 12.71 11.77
C SER A 51 -59.03 12.73 12.53
N GLY A 52 -59.08 13.43 13.66
CA GLY A 52 -60.31 13.81 14.36
C GLY A 52 -60.19 15.26 14.82
N ALA A 53 -61.02 16.13 14.26
CA ALA A 53 -60.95 17.58 14.36
C ALA A 53 -61.68 18.17 15.58
N ALA A 54 -61.31 19.42 15.86
CA ALA A 54 -62.08 20.51 16.45
C ALA A 54 -62.17 20.64 17.98
N GLY A 55 -61.69 21.78 18.49
CA GLY A 55 -62.20 22.36 19.74
C GLY A 55 -61.30 23.34 20.49
N GLY A 56 -61.19 24.59 20.02
CA GLY A 56 -61.23 25.74 20.94
C GLY A 56 -59.93 26.40 21.42
N ALA A 57 -59.69 27.59 20.86
CA ALA A 57 -59.14 28.80 21.50
C ALA A 57 -57.69 28.81 22.06
N ASN A 58 -56.91 29.72 21.48
CA ASN A 58 -55.58 30.23 21.86
C ASN A 58 -55.77 31.59 22.62
N PRO A 59 -54.72 32.25 23.19
CA PRO A 59 -53.89 31.85 24.33
C PRO A 59 -53.31 33.09 25.11
N PHE A 60 -53.84 33.60 26.23
CA PHE A 60 -53.16 34.61 27.08
C PHE A 60 -53.99 34.81 28.37
N GLU A 61 -53.39 35.18 29.51
CA GLU A 61 -54.07 35.44 30.82
C GLU A 61 -54.27 34.28 31.82
N ALA A 62 -53.19 33.59 32.19
CA ALA A 62 -53.06 33.10 33.58
C ALA A 62 -51.63 33.28 34.13
N VAL A 63 -50.95 34.33 33.66
CA VAL A 63 -49.62 34.80 34.10
C VAL A 63 -49.71 35.61 35.39
N ALA A 64 -50.30 35.08 36.48
CA ALA A 64 -50.40 35.91 37.69
C ALA A 64 -50.33 35.23 39.06
N GLN A 65 -50.38 33.91 39.21
CA GLN A 65 -50.53 33.32 40.57
C GLN A 65 -49.69 32.09 40.92
N GLN A 66 -48.68 31.72 40.13
CA GLN A 66 -47.69 30.73 40.59
C GLN A 66 -46.26 31.28 40.67
N GLU A 67 -46.13 32.60 40.81
CA GLU A 67 -44.90 33.31 41.20
C GLU A 67 -44.68 33.35 42.72
N ARG A 68 -45.05 32.30 43.45
CA ARG A 68 -44.75 32.21 44.88
C ARG A 68 -44.16 30.85 45.22
N ARG A 69 -42.82 30.88 45.30
CA ARG A 69 -41.94 30.02 46.11
C ARG A 69 -41.40 28.76 45.44
N VAL A 70 -40.50 28.95 44.49
CA VAL A 70 -39.21 28.24 44.52
C VAL A 70 -38.10 29.24 44.17
N LYS A 71 -37.90 30.25 45.03
CA LYS A 71 -36.61 30.95 45.11
C LYS A 71 -35.62 29.98 45.77
N ILE A 72 -35.21 28.95 45.03
CA ILE A 72 -33.94 28.27 45.31
C ILE A 72 -32.89 29.04 44.51
N THR A 73 -32.62 30.27 44.96
CA THR A 73 -31.27 30.82 44.89
C THR A 73 -30.45 30.11 45.96
N GLY A 74 -30.29 28.80 45.77
CA GLY A 74 -29.30 28.01 46.45
C GLY A 74 -28.28 27.70 45.38
N ARG A 75 -27.06 28.24 45.54
CA ARG A 75 -25.88 27.54 45.06
C ARG A 75 -25.91 26.14 45.69
N ILE A 76 -26.64 25.20 45.11
CA ILE A 76 -26.30 23.80 45.25
C ILE A 76 -25.15 23.64 44.27
N GLN A 77 -23.97 24.11 44.69
CA GLN A 77 -22.73 23.53 44.23
C GLN A 77 -22.79 22.10 44.77
N ASP A 78 -23.47 21.21 44.06
CA ASP A 78 -23.43 19.81 44.43
C ASP A 78 -21.99 19.38 44.16
N PRO A 79 -21.14 19.15 45.18
CA PRO A 79 -19.73 18.85 44.96
C PRO A 79 -19.58 17.61 44.10
N LEU A 80 -20.55 16.68 44.19
CA LEU A 80 -20.71 15.52 43.32
C LEU A 80 -20.91 15.88 41.84
N SER A 81 -21.70 16.91 41.51
CA SER A 81 -21.95 17.29 40.11
C SER A 81 -20.71 17.88 39.43
N HIS A 82 -19.92 18.65 40.18
CA HIS A 82 -18.67 19.22 39.70
C HIS A 82 -17.56 18.16 39.61
N GLU A 83 -17.47 17.26 40.59
CA GLU A 83 -16.48 16.18 40.59
C GLU A 83 -16.77 15.15 39.47
N VAL A 84 -18.05 14.86 39.19
CA VAL A 84 -18.45 14.01 38.04
C VAL A 84 -18.14 14.67 36.71
N LEU A 85 -18.37 15.98 36.56
CA LEU A 85 -17.98 16.70 35.34
C LEU A 85 -16.45 16.72 35.16
N GLN A 86 -15.68 16.97 36.23
CA GLN A 86 -14.22 16.94 36.18
C GLN A 86 -13.66 15.54 35.85
N LYS A 87 -14.23 14.48 36.42
CA LYS A 87 -13.86 13.10 36.06
C LYS A 87 -14.23 12.79 34.62
N SER A 88 -15.42 13.20 34.17
CA SER A 88 -15.86 13.04 32.79
C SER A 88 -14.94 13.77 31.79
N THR A 89 -14.45 14.98 32.11
CA THR A 89 -13.49 15.69 31.24
C THR A 89 -12.12 15.02 31.21
N VAL A 90 -11.63 14.52 32.35
CA VAL A 90 -10.35 13.78 32.41
C VAL A 90 -10.45 12.46 31.65
N ASP A 91 -11.58 11.75 31.77
CA ASP A 91 -11.83 10.52 31.02
C ASP A 91 -11.95 10.78 29.52
N GLN A 92 -12.57 11.89 29.11
CA GLN A 92 -12.63 12.31 27.71
C GLN A 92 -11.24 12.65 27.15
N GLU A 93 -10.43 13.41 27.88
CA GLU A 93 -9.05 13.71 27.49
C GLU A 93 -8.20 12.44 27.37
N ALA A 94 -8.34 11.49 28.28
CA ALA A 94 -7.65 10.20 28.21
C ALA A 94 -8.08 9.39 26.97
N ILE A 95 -9.37 9.39 26.64
CA ILE A 95 -9.90 8.73 25.44
C ILE A 95 -9.39 9.40 24.16
N GLU A 96 -9.31 10.73 24.12
CA GLU A 96 -8.79 11.47 22.97
C GLU A 96 -7.28 11.24 22.79
N GLN A 97 -6.51 11.19 23.87
CA GLN A 97 -5.09 10.84 23.83
C GLN A 97 -4.86 9.40 23.33
N GLU A 98 -5.69 8.45 23.75
CA GLU A 98 -5.59 7.08 23.27
C GLU A 98 -5.95 6.99 21.78
N ARG A 99 -7.00 7.70 21.33
CA ARG A 99 -7.36 7.76 19.91
C ARG A 99 -6.27 8.38 19.04
N THR A 100 -5.64 9.45 19.51
CA THR A 100 -4.54 10.10 18.78
C THR A 100 -3.33 9.18 18.67
N ARG A 101 -2.94 8.49 19.75
CA ARG A 101 -1.88 7.46 19.71
C ARG A 101 -2.20 6.35 18.71
N GLN A 102 -3.40 5.78 18.77
CA GLN A 102 -3.82 4.75 17.81
C GLN A 102 -3.83 5.25 16.38
N HIS A 103 -4.22 6.52 16.17
CA HIS A 103 -4.18 7.13 14.84
C HIS A 103 -2.74 7.28 14.33
N GLU A 104 -1.83 7.77 15.17
CA GLU A 104 -0.41 7.89 14.85
C GLU A 104 0.22 6.54 14.53
N GLU A 105 -0.08 5.50 15.30
CA GLU A 105 0.38 4.13 15.02
C GLU A 105 -0.14 3.61 13.68
N LEU A 106 -1.42 3.84 13.38
CA LEU A 106 -2.01 3.45 12.08
C LEU A 106 -1.36 4.19 10.92
N VAL A 107 -1.04 5.48 11.08
CA VAL A 107 -0.33 6.27 10.07
C VAL A 107 1.08 5.74 9.89
N ALA A 108 1.81 5.48 10.97
CA ALA A 108 3.16 4.91 10.92
C ALA A 108 3.19 3.55 10.22
N LEU A 109 2.23 2.66 10.51
CA LEU A 109 2.09 1.37 9.83
C LEU A 109 1.78 1.51 8.34
N LYS A 110 0.90 2.46 7.98
CA LYS A 110 0.59 2.75 6.56
C LYS A 110 1.81 3.27 5.82
N ASN A 111 2.55 4.20 6.42
CA ASN A 111 3.77 4.75 5.82
C ASN A 111 4.81 3.65 5.61
N ARG A 112 5.08 2.83 6.64
CA ARG A 112 5.99 1.69 6.52
C ARG A 112 5.56 0.72 5.41
N LYS A 113 4.26 0.48 5.25
CA LYS A 113 3.73 -0.35 4.18
C LYS A 113 3.94 0.27 2.79
N LEU A 114 3.84 1.59 2.67
CA LEU A 114 4.14 2.30 1.43
C LEU A 114 5.64 2.20 1.12
N ASP A 115 6.52 2.46 2.09
CA ASP A 115 7.97 2.37 1.91
C ASP A 115 8.41 0.98 1.41
N LEU A 116 7.85 -0.08 2.01
CA LEU A 116 8.12 -1.45 1.58
C LEU A 116 7.66 -1.73 0.15
N LYS A 117 6.51 -1.18 -0.26
CA LYS A 117 6.03 -1.30 -1.64
C LYS A 117 6.91 -0.53 -2.61
N GLU A 118 7.36 0.66 -2.23
CA GLU A 118 8.28 1.46 -3.05
C GLU A 118 9.60 0.74 -3.26
N MET A 119 10.19 0.19 -2.19
CA MET A 119 11.39 -0.66 -2.28
C MET A 119 11.16 -1.88 -3.17
N GLN A 120 10.02 -2.55 -3.05
CA GLN A 120 9.69 -3.71 -3.90
C GLN A 120 9.61 -3.31 -5.38
N MET A 121 8.96 -2.19 -5.69
CA MET A 121 8.88 -1.67 -7.06
C MET A 121 10.27 -1.28 -7.58
N GLU A 122 11.12 -0.69 -6.75
CA GLU A 122 12.49 -0.32 -7.13
C GLU A 122 13.34 -1.55 -7.43
N LEU A 123 13.28 -2.59 -6.59
CA LEU A 123 13.94 -3.87 -6.86
C LEU A 123 13.45 -4.52 -8.16
N GLN A 124 12.16 -4.43 -8.47
CA GLN A 124 11.61 -4.93 -9.73
C GLN A 124 12.14 -4.14 -10.93
N ARG A 125 12.19 -2.81 -10.85
CA ARG A 125 12.79 -1.96 -11.89
C ARG A 125 14.25 -2.30 -12.11
N GLU A 126 15.02 -2.44 -11.04
CA GLU A 126 16.43 -2.80 -11.12
C GLU A 126 16.64 -4.18 -11.75
N ARG A 127 15.80 -5.17 -11.38
CA ARG A 127 15.81 -6.50 -12.00
C ARG A 127 15.57 -6.42 -13.51
N ILE A 128 14.56 -5.68 -13.96
CA ILE A 128 14.27 -5.50 -15.39
C ILE A 128 15.46 -4.84 -16.07
N ARG A 129 15.99 -3.78 -15.48
CA ARG A 129 17.17 -3.06 -16.00
C ARG A 129 18.40 -3.96 -16.15
N LEU A 130 18.65 -4.84 -15.18
CA LEU A 130 19.75 -5.80 -15.25
C LEU A 130 19.51 -6.86 -16.34
N GLN A 131 18.27 -7.31 -16.52
CA GLN A 131 17.92 -8.24 -17.60
C GLN A 131 18.13 -7.60 -18.98
N GLU A 132 17.69 -6.36 -19.15
CA GLU A 132 17.92 -5.59 -20.38
C GLU A 132 19.42 -5.47 -20.68
N LYS A 133 20.22 -5.02 -19.70
CA LYS A 133 21.68 -4.94 -19.86
C LYS A 133 22.33 -6.26 -20.25
N ARG A 134 21.90 -7.37 -19.64
CA ARG A 134 22.41 -8.72 -19.99
C ARG A 134 22.05 -9.11 -21.43
N ARG A 135 20.84 -8.77 -21.87
CA ARG A 135 20.39 -9.01 -23.26
C ARG A 135 21.21 -8.16 -24.24
N GLU A 136 21.36 -6.88 -23.96
CA GLU A 136 22.14 -5.95 -24.79
C GLU A 136 23.60 -6.42 -24.91
N HIS A 137 24.23 -6.78 -23.79
CA HIS A 137 25.58 -7.32 -23.78
C HIS A 137 25.71 -8.60 -24.60
N ARG A 138 24.74 -9.53 -24.50
CA ARG A 138 24.74 -10.75 -25.30
C ARG A 138 24.65 -10.46 -26.80
N ILE A 139 23.82 -9.49 -27.20
CA ILE A 139 23.69 -9.08 -28.60
C ILE A 139 24.99 -8.46 -29.10
N MET A 140 25.65 -7.63 -28.28
CA MET A 140 26.93 -7.03 -28.63
C MET A 140 28.08 -8.04 -28.74
N MET A 141 28.07 -9.12 -27.95
CA MET A 141 29.11 -10.16 -27.99
C MET A 141 28.82 -11.31 -28.96
N LEU A 142 27.74 -11.23 -29.75
CA LEU A 142 27.38 -12.31 -30.66
C LEU A 142 28.35 -12.34 -31.86
N ASP A 143 28.93 -13.52 -32.13
CA ASP A 143 29.76 -13.75 -33.32
C ASP A 143 28.89 -13.71 -34.60
N LEU A 144 28.84 -12.55 -35.25
CA LEU A 144 28.01 -12.33 -36.42
C LEU A 144 28.44 -13.15 -37.65
N ASP A 145 29.70 -13.59 -37.69
CA ASP A 145 30.25 -14.34 -38.81
C ASP A 145 29.70 -15.76 -38.94
N LYS A 146 29.11 -16.27 -37.87
CA LYS A 146 28.54 -17.63 -37.82
C LYS A 146 27.04 -17.64 -38.17
N LEU A 147 26.44 -16.47 -38.43
CA LEU A 147 25.02 -16.31 -38.70
C LEU A 147 24.75 -16.22 -40.19
N SER A 148 23.51 -16.49 -40.60
CA SER A 148 23.06 -16.19 -41.96
C SER A 148 23.05 -14.67 -42.20
N ASP A 149 23.16 -14.24 -43.46
CA ASP A 149 23.24 -12.81 -43.80
C ASP A 149 22.03 -12.02 -43.30
N MET A 150 20.83 -12.58 -43.40
CA MET A 150 19.59 -11.99 -42.86
C MET A 150 19.64 -11.80 -41.33
N GLN A 151 20.19 -12.78 -40.60
CA GLN A 151 20.32 -12.68 -39.14
C GLN A 151 21.42 -11.70 -38.75
N ARG A 152 22.53 -11.70 -39.51
CA ARG A 152 23.63 -10.75 -39.35
C ARG A 152 23.12 -9.31 -39.46
N GLU A 153 22.39 -8.98 -40.53
CA GLU A 153 21.80 -7.64 -40.72
C GLU A 153 20.88 -7.24 -39.57
N TYR A 154 20.03 -8.17 -39.11
CA TYR A 154 19.15 -7.94 -37.96
C TYR A 154 19.94 -7.60 -36.68
N PHE A 155 20.95 -8.39 -36.34
CA PHE A 155 21.74 -8.14 -35.12
C PHE A 155 22.66 -6.92 -35.24
N ILE A 156 23.15 -6.58 -36.44
CA ILE A 156 23.85 -5.32 -36.69
C ILE A 156 22.93 -4.14 -36.39
N SER A 157 21.69 -4.16 -36.89
CA SER A 157 20.69 -3.13 -36.61
C SER A 157 20.40 -3.01 -35.10
N MET A 158 20.28 -4.14 -34.40
CA MET A 158 20.12 -4.14 -32.95
C MET A 158 21.35 -3.56 -32.21
N GLN A 159 22.56 -3.92 -32.61
CA GLN A 159 23.80 -3.38 -32.02
C GLN A 159 23.87 -1.87 -32.21
N MET A 160 23.54 -1.37 -33.40
CA MET A 160 23.47 0.08 -33.67
C MET A 160 22.42 0.78 -32.80
N HIS A 161 21.25 0.17 -32.61
CA HIS A 161 20.24 0.71 -31.70
C HIS A 161 20.74 0.79 -30.25
N ILE A 162 21.44 -0.24 -29.77
CA ILE A 162 22.04 -0.28 -28.43
C ILE A 162 23.11 0.81 -28.27
N ILE A 163 24.01 0.97 -29.25
CA ILE A 163 25.04 2.02 -29.24
C ILE A 163 24.41 3.40 -29.18
N ASN A 164 23.39 3.67 -30.00
CA ASN A 164 22.68 4.95 -29.99
C ASN A 164 21.98 5.22 -28.65
N LYS A 165 21.33 4.20 -28.07
CA LYS A 165 20.71 4.29 -26.73
C LYS A 165 21.75 4.64 -25.66
N LEU A 166 22.92 4.00 -25.69
CA LEU A 166 24.01 4.27 -24.75
C LEU A 166 24.54 5.70 -24.89
N HIS A 167 24.78 6.17 -26.11
CA HIS A 167 25.26 7.53 -26.38
C HIS A 167 24.27 8.60 -25.88
N ASN A 168 22.97 8.41 -26.13
CA ASN A 168 21.93 9.31 -25.64
C ASN A 168 21.80 9.30 -24.11
N SER A 169 22.00 8.14 -23.48
CA SER A 169 21.96 8.02 -22.02
C SER A 169 23.18 8.60 -21.32
N ALA A 170 24.35 8.61 -21.98
CA ALA A 170 25.59 9.16 -21.46
C ALA A 170 25.65 10.69 -21.59
N GLY A 171 25.15 11.25 -22.70
CA GLY A 171 25.10 12.70 -22.91
C GLY A 171 24.11 13.46 -22.01
N SER A 172 23.11 12.78 -21.44
CA SER A 172 22.07 13.40 -20.61
C SER A 172 22.46 13.60 -19.13
N LYS A 173 23.64 13.14 -18.68
CA LYS A 173 24.04 13.17 -17.25
C LYS A 173 25.16 14.15 -16.89
N GLY A 174 25.56 15.05 -17.80
CA GLY A 174 26.73 15.93 -17.62
C GLY A 174 26.42 17.43 -17.48
N GLY A 175 25.19 17.82 -17.16
CA GLY A 175 24.80 19.24 -17.04
C GLY A 175 24.00 19.50 -15.79
N ASP A 176 24.69 19.55 -14.64
CA ASP A 176 24.30 20.28 -13.43
C ASP A 176 25.60 20.68 -12.69
#